data_AF-A0A1V2IP44-F1
#
_entry.id   AF-A0A1V2IP44-F1
#
_cell.length_a   1.000
_cell.length_b   1.000
_cell.length_c   1.000
_cell.angle_alpha   90.00
_cell.angle_beta   90.00
_cell.angle_gamma   90.00
#
_symmetry.space_group_name_H-M   'P 1'
#
loop_
_entity.id
_entity.type
_entity.pdbx_description
1 polymer ?
#
loop_
_entity_poly.entity_id
_entity_poly.type
_entity_poly.pdbx_seq_one_letter_code
_entity_poly.pdbx_strand_id
1 'polypeptide(L)'
;MLSVLAGEVTIAEAARRNKVSETSVGKWKQQFLEAGRAGLAAGGSSRPSSREESLAAEVEELKTALGEAHVELRVWKKSAEGRLAPMRTIR
;
A
#
# COMPACT_ATOMS: atom_id res chain seq x y z
N MET A 1 -16.00 22.04 12.36
CA MET A 1 -15.55 20.82 13.05
C MET A 1 -14.09 20.91 13.48
N LEU A 2 -13.15 21.13 12.56
CA LEU A 2 -11.72 21.22 12.88
C LEU A 2 -11.37 22.30 13.91
N SER A 3 -11.94 23.50 13.81
CA SER A 3 -11.75 24.55 14.84
C SER A 3 -12.27 24.18 16.23
N VAL A 4 -13.25 23.28 16.34
CA VAL A 4 -13.72 22.75 17.64
C VAL A 4 -12.73 21.75 18.22
N LEU A 5 -12.06 20.98 17.35
CA LEU A 5 -11.00 20.05 17.75
C LEU A 5 -9.71 20.79 18.10
N ALA A 6 -9.39 21.85 17.37
CA ALA A 6 -8.26 22.75 17.62
C ALA A 6 -8.47 23.65 18.85
N GLY A 7 -9.69 23.71 19.41
CA GLY A 7 -10.01 24.55 20.57
C GLY A 7 -10.26 26.02 20.26
N GLU A 8 -10.14 26.43 19.01
CA GLU A 8 -10.41 27.80 18.52
C GLU A 8 -11.88 28.21 18.66
N VAL A 9 -12.79 27.23 18.57
CA VAL A 9 -14.24 27.43 18.63
C VAL A 9 -14.84 26.48 19.64
N THR A 10 -15.65 26.99 20.57
CA THR A 10 -16.33 26.12 21.55
C THR A 10 -17.47 25.31 20.90
N ILE A 11 -17.87 24.23 21.55
CA ILE A 11 -19.03 23.42 21.11
C ILE A 11 -20.29 24.30 21.01
N ALA A 12 -20.53 25.15 22.00
CA ALA A 12 -21.65 26.09 22.04
C ALA A 12 -21.61 27.10 20.89
N GLU A 13 -20.44 27.67 20.60
CA GLU A 13 -20.22 28.58 19.48
C GLU A 13 -20.53 27.90 18.14
N ALA A 14 -20.02 26.68 17.94
CA ALA A 14 -20.26 25.90 16.73
C ALA A 14 -21.74 25.50 16.57
N ALA A 15 -22.40 25.13 17.67
CA ALA A 15 -23.82 24.79 17.68
C ALA A 15 -24.69 25.98 17.23
N ARG A 16 -24.46 27.18 17.78
CA ARG A 16 -25.17 28.40 17.39
C ARG A 16 -24.96 28.76 15.92
N ARG A 17 -23.70 28.80 15.46
CA ARG A 17 -23.36 29.17 14.07
C ARG A 17 -24.02 28.24 13.05
N ASN A 18 -24.12 26.95 13.37
CA ASN A 18 -24.62 25.93 12.45
C ASN A 18 -26.07 25.53 12.73
N LYS A 19 -26.76 26.17 13.68
CA LYS A 19 -28.15 25.90 14.06
C LYS A 19 -28.41 24.43 14.42
N VAL A 20 -27.47 23.81 15.12
CA VAL A 20 -27.56 22.44 15.63
C VAL A 20 -27.44 22.43 17.15
N SER A 21 -27.80 21.33 17.80
CA SER A 21 -27.63 21.22 19.26
C SER A 21 -26.15 21.02 19.64
N GLU A 22 -25.78 21.50 20.82
CA GLU A 22 -24.46 21.24 21.42
C GLU A 22 -24.19 19.75 21.59
N THR A 23 -25.23 18.97 21.92
CA THR A 23 -25.17 17.51 22.02
C THR A 23 -24.75 16.87 20.70
N SER A 24 -25.27 17.32 19.55
CA SER A 24 -24.87 16.79 18.24
C SER A 24 -23.41 17.08 17.93
N VAL A 25 -22.95 18.30 18.21
CA VAL A 25 -21.54 18.68 18.01
C VAL A 25 -20.61 17.89 18.94
N GLY A 26 -21.02 17.68 20.20
CA GLY A 26 -20.30 16.83 21.15
C GLY A 26 -20.18 15.38 20.68
N LYS A 27 -21.28 14.80 20.16
CA LYS A 27 -21.27 13.46 19.57
C LYS A 27 -20.33 13.35 18.38
N TRP A 28 -20.33 14.31 17.46
CA TRP A 28 -19.39 14.32 16.33
C TRP A 28 -17.94 14.43 16.77
N LYS A 29 -17.65 15.22 17.81
CA LYS A 29 -16.29 15.30 18.40
C LYS A 29 -15.86 13.95 18.94
N GLN A 30 -16.72 13.29 19.70
CA GLN A 30 -16.43 11.97 20.24
C GLN A 30 -16.18 10.94 19.11
N GLN A 31 -17.10 10.85 18.14
CA GLN A 31 -16.98 9.93 17.01
C GLN A 31 -15.70 10.15 16.20
N PHE A 32 -15.36 11.42 15.92
CA PHE A 32 -14.13 11.75 15.19
C PHE A 32 -12.89 11.28 15.95
N LEU A 33 -12.81 11.53 17.26
CA LEU A 33 -11.66 11.14 18.08
C LEU A 33 -11.58 9.62 18.24
N GLU A 34 -12.70 8.92 18.37
CA GLU A 34 -12.76 7.45 18.41
C GLU A 34 -12.30 6.84 17.09
N ALA A 35 -12.85 7.30 15.96
CA ALA A 35 -12.45 6.85 14.64
C ALA A 35 -10.98 7.17 14.34
N GLY A 36 -10.51 8.36 14.75
CA GLY A 36 -9.11 8.76 14.62
C GLY A 36 -8.17 7.86 15.41
N ARG A 37 -8.50 7.55 16.68
CA ARG A 37 -7.71 6.60 17.50
C ARG A 37 -7.72 5.20 16.90
N ALA A 38 -8.87 4.72 16.44
CA ALA A 38 -8.99 3.42 15.80
C ALA A 38 -8.15 3.34 14.52
N GLY A 39 -8.19 4.38 13.69
CA GLY A 39 -7.37 4.50 12.49
C GLY A 39 -5.89 4.49 12.80
N LEU A 40 -5.43 5.25 13.80
CA LEU A 40 -4.03 5.27 14.23
C LEU A 40 -3.58 3.91 14.80
N ALA A 41 -4.42 3.28 15.65
CA ALA A 41 -4.14 1.95 16.19
C ALA A 41 -4.07 0.86 15.10
N ALA A 42 -4.83 1.01 14.02
CA ALA A 42 -4.78 0.16 12.84
C ALA A 42 -3.58 0.46 11.91
N GLY A 43 -2.63 1.30 12.33
CA GLY A 43 -1.44 1.67 11.55
C GLY A 43 -1.57 2.97 10.75
N GLY A 44 -2.59 3.79 11.01
CA GLY A 44 -2.89 4.98 10.21
C GLY A 44 -3.37 4.62 8.79
N SER A 45 -3.28 5.55 7.85
CA SER A 45 -3.53 5.28 6.42
C SER A 45 -2.52 4.30 5.79
N SER A 46 -1.71 3.60 6.60
CA SER A 46 -0.79 2.55 6.17
C SER A 46 -1.49 1.27 5.72
N ARG A 47 -2.83 1.24 5.66
CA ARG A 47 -3.50 0.27 4.79
C ARG A 47 -2.99 0.55 3.38
N PRO A 48 -2.26 -0.39 2.74
CA PRO A 48 -1.80 -0.17 1.39
C PRO A 48 -2.99 0.25 0.55
N SER A 49 -2.87 1.35 -0.18
CA SER A 49 -3.90 1.73 -1.14
C SER A 49 -4.11 0.54 -2.08
N SER A 50 -5.32 0.37 -2.62
CA SER A 50 -5.58 -0.69 -3.61
C SER A 50 -4.55 -0.69 -4.76
N ARG A 51 -3.95 0.48 -5.05
CA ARG A 51 -2.84 0.66 -5.99
C ARG A 51 -1.51 0.10 -5.47
N GLU A 52 -1.17 0.28 -4.20
CA GLU A 52 0.03 -0.32 -3.61
C GLU A 52 -0.08 -1.85 -3.55
N GLU A 53 -1.28 -2.38 -3.29
CA GLU A 53 -1.54 -3.82 -3.35
C GLU A 53 -1.39 -4.35 -4.79
N SER A 54 -1.95 -3.65 -5.79
CA SER A 54 -1.82 -4.05 -7.19
C SER A 54 -0.36 -4.00 -7.67
N LEU A 55 0.38 -2.96 -7.27
CA LEU A 55 1.81 -2.83 -7.59
C LEU A 55 2.63 -3.94 -6.93
N ALA A 56 2.32 -4.31 -5.68
CA ALA A 56 3.01 -5.42 -5.01
C ALA A 56 2.76 -6.75 -5.73
N ALA A 57 1.53 -7.00 -6.20
CA ALA A 57 1.20 -8.18 -6.99
C ALA A 57 1.95 -8.20 -8.34
N GLU A 58 1.97 -7.07 -9.05
CA GLU A 58 2.69 -6.93 -10.33
C GLU A 58 4.21 -7.15 -10.14
N VAL A 59 4.79 -6.64 -9.06
CA VAL A 59 6.21 -6.85 -8.74
C VAL A 59 6.52 -8.33 -8.51
N GLU A 60 5.66 -9.08 -7.83
CA GLU A 60 5.86 -10.52 -7.61
C GLU A 60 5.72 -11.33 -8.92
N GLU A 61 4.78 -10.95 -9.78
CA GLU A 61 4.64 -11.55 -11.12
C GLU A 61 5.89 -11.30 -11.97
N LEU A 62 6.36 -10.05 -12.01
CA LEU A 62 7.58 -9.68 -12.75
C LEU A 62 8.83 -10.39 -12.22
N LYS A 63 8.97 -10.53 -10.91
CA LYS A 63 10.09 -11.29 -10.31
C LYS A 63 10.07 -12.76 -10.74
N THR A 64 8.89 -13.36 -10.80
CA THR A 64 8.73 -14.75 -11.22
C THR A 64 9.12 -14.93 -12.68
N ALA A 65 8.56 -14.10 -13.57
CA ALA A 65 8.88 -14.13 -15.00
C ALA A 65 10.38 -13.88 -15.27
N LEU A 66 10.99 -12.95 -14.51
CA LEU A 66 12.43 -12.69 -14.61
C LEU A 66 13.26 -13.91 -14.18
N GLY A 67 12.84 -14.61 -13.13
CA GLY A 67 13.47 -15.84 -12.66
C GLY A 67 13.42 -16.95 -13.71
N GLU A 68 12.26 -17.16 -14.33
CA GLU A 68 12.05 -18.15 -15.39
C GLU A 68 12.93 -17.85 -16.60
N ALA A 69 12.91 -16.61 -17.11
CA ALA A 69 13.74 -16.19 -18.24
C ALA A 69 15.24 -16.38 -17.95
N HIS A 70 15.68 -16.09 -16.72
CA HIS A 70 17.07 -16.29 -16.31
C HIS A 70 17.48 -17.76 -16.31
N VAL A 71 16.58 -18.66 -15.89
CA VAL A 71 16.80 -20.11 -15.94
C VAL A 71 16.89 -20.59 -17.39
N GLU A 72 15.95 -20.17 -18.26
CA GLU A 72 15.95 -20.55 -19.68
C GLU A 72 17.24 -20.11 -20.38
N LEU A 73 17.69 -18.87 -20.15
CA LEU A 73 18.95 -18.36 -20.69
C LEU A 73 20.14 -19.20 -20.25
N ARG A 74 20.17 -19.65 -19.00
CA ARG A 74 21.25 -20.50 -18.47
C ARG A 74 21.24 -21.89 -19.11
N VAL A 75 20.07 -22.49 -19.27
CA VAL A 75 19.91 -23.80 -19.93
C VAL A 75 20.35 -23.71 -21.40
N TRP A 76 19.95 -22.65 -22.10
CA TRP A 76 20.30 -22.47 -23.50
C TRP A 76 21.82 -22.28 -23.69
N LYS A 77 22.45 -21.45 -22.86
CA LYS A 77 23.92 -21.27 -22.87
C LYS A 77 24.67 -22.58 -22.63
N LYS A 78 24.29 -23.33 -21.58
CA LYS A 78 24.90 -24.64 -21.28
C LYS A 78 24.72 -25.65 -22.42
N SER A 79 23.56 -25.64 -23.07
CA SER A 79 23.28 -26.52 -24.20
C SER A 79 24.07 -26.13 -25.45
N ALA A 80 24.30 -24.84 -25.69
CA ALA A 80 25.15 -24.36 -26.78
C ALA A 80 26.62 -24.75 -26.57
N GLU A 81 27.14 -24.63 -25.35
CA GLU A 81 28.49 -25.06 -24.98
C GLU A 81 28.66 -26.58 -25.16
N GLY A 82 27.65 -27.38 -24.79
CA GLY A 82 27.66 -28.83 -25.01
C GLY A 82 27.69 -29.25 -26.49
N ARG A 83 27.12 -28.45 -27.39
CA ARG A 83 27.15 -28.68 -28.85
C ARG A 83 28.47 -28.25 -29.51
N LEU A 84 29.28 -27.45 -28.82
CA LEU A 84 30.58 -26.95 -29.30
C LEU A 84 31.78 -27.76 -28.77
N ALA A 85 31.55 -28.88 -28.06
CA ALA A 85 32.62 -29.79 -27.64
C ALA A 85 33.41 -30.30 -28.86
N PRO A 86 34.75 -30.40 -28.76
CA PRO A 86 35.63 -30.35 -29.92
C PRO A 86 35.38 -31.51 -30.87
N MET A 87 35.10 -31.17 -32.14
CA MET A 87 35.11 -32.14 -33.23
C MET A 87 36.46 -32.86 -33.21
N ARG A 88 36.45 -34.14 -32.81
CA ARG A 88 37.61 -35.01 -32.93
C ARG A 88 37.98 -35.04 -34.42
N THR A 89 39.04 -34.33 -34.78
CA THR A 89 39.69 -34.47 -36.09
C THR A 89 40.19 -35.90 -36.17
N ILE A 90 39.50 -36.71 -36.98
CA ILE A 90 39.93 -38.07 -37.32
C ILE A 90 41.18 -37.91 -38.21
N ARG A 91 42.26 -38.55 -37.77
CA ARG A 91 43.56 -38.63 -38.46
C ARG A 91 43.47 -39.54 -39.67
#